data_AF-A0A7W7SNQ6-F1
#
_entry.id   AF-A0A7W7SNQ6-F1
#
_cell.length_a   1.000
_cell.length_b   1.000
_cell.length_c   1.000
_cell.angle_alpha   90.00
_cell.angle_beta   90.00
_cell.angle_gamma   90.00
#
_symmetry.space_group_name_H-M   'P 1'
#
loop_
_entity.id
_entity.type
_entity.pdbx_description
1 polymer ?
#
loop_
_entity_poly.entity_id
_entity_poly.type
_entity_poly.pdbx_seq_one_letter_code
_entity_poly.pdbx_strand_id
1 'polypeptide(L)'
;MRSGATDRWRSGVRGLLPLTAAALLVVGPLPTPAAADDRAADAALVFCLSSDQRPRLVEAAVVLGLAHPGSAPDRLATDGQDRTIEQWRSSHRADFDRACRALVGAQRHETGSSTEQSNGLLALLVPALLSGAVGWFFSAQLATAGARRVQADGLRTASRAFVDAGEAFVRQQQQARTGLPPDDEAVHTRRAELAATLNQVASARRWWRMPRRLSATLYGPQLGPAMTEDWFPLDTAERATRATTLRSALGRFAAEVEQVARSVQSSGLPRTRMWRR
;
A
#
# COMPACT_ATOMS: atom_id res chain seq x y z
N MET A 1 11.98 -0.03 -49.86
CA MET A 1 10.78 0.10 -50.72
C MET A 1 9.53 -0.25 -49.93
N ARG A 2 8.80 0.77 -49.43
CA ARG A 2 7.34 0.90 -49.45
C ARG A 2 6.99 2.16 -48.67
N SER A 3 6.89 3.22 -49.47
CA SER A 3 6.28 4.50 -49.16
C SER A 3 4.77 4.35 -49.00
N GLY A 4 4.16 5.21 -48.20
CA GLY A 4 2.72 5.46 -48.16
C GLY A 4 2.27 5.72 -46.73
N ALA A 5 1.48 6.73 -46.42
CA ALA A 5 0.92 7.82 -47.20
C ALA A 5 0.62 8.93 -46.19
N THR A 6 1.08 10.14 -46.50
CA THR A 6 0.76 11.36 -45.78
C THR A 6 -0.66 11.76 -46.14
N ASP A 7 -1.61 11.63 -45.22
CA ASP A 7 -2.95 12.21 -45.40
C ASP A 7 -3.18 13.45 -44.55
N ARG A 8 -3.61 14.48 -45.27
CA ARG A 8 -3.47 15.89 -45.03
C ARG A 8 -4.86 16.41 -44.66
N TRP A 9 -5.18 16.47 -43.37
CA TRP A 9 -6.42 17.11 -42.90
C TRP A 9 -6.18 18.59 -42.63
N ARG A 10 -6.37 19.39 -43.69
CA ARG A 10 -6.62 20.83 -43.62
C ARG A 10 -8.14 21.05 -43.59
N SER A 11 -8.64 21.47 -42.44
CA SER A 11 -9.98 22.02 -42.26
C SER A 11 -9.95 22.76 -40.93
N GLY A 12 -10.31 24.03 -40.77
CA GLY A 12 -10.88 25.04 -41.65
C GLY A 12 -11.18 26.18 -40.68
N VAL A 13 -10.29 27.17 -40.60
CA VAL A 13 -10.46 28.33 -39.71
C VAL A 13 -11.51 29.24 -40.33
N ARG A 14 -12.77 29.01 -40.02
CA ARG A 14 -13.85 29.97 -40.28
C ARG A 14 -13.90 30.95 -39.12
N GLY A 15 -13.53 32.18 -39.43
CA GLY A 15 -13.65 33.31 -38.51
C GLY A 15 -15.09 33.50 -38.06
N LEU A 16 -15.24 33.68 -36.75
CA LEU A 16 -16.43 34.28 -36.16
C LEU A 16 -15.97 35.57 -35.48
N LEU A 17 -16.55 36.66 -35.97
CA LEU A 17 -16.45 38.01 -35.44
C LEU A 17 -16.83 38.02 -33.94
N PRO A 18 -16.09 38.76 -33.10
CA PRO A 18 -16.48 38.97 -31.72
C PRO A 18 -17.65 39.97 -31.66
N LEU A 19 -18.85 39.48 -31.36
CA LEU A 19 -19.96 40.30 -30.91
C LEU A 19 -19.67 40.71 -29.46
N THR A 20 -19.05 41.87 -29.30
CA THR A 20 -18.84 42.55 -28.02
C THR A 20 -20.18 43.00 -27.45
N ALA A 21 -20.84 42.12 -26.69
CA ALA A 21 -21.90 42.50 -25.78
C ALA A 21 -21.24 43.06 -24.51
N ALA A 22 -21.29 44.38 -24.35
CA ALA A 22 -20.89 45.06 -23.12
C ALA A 22 -21.87 44.71 -22.00
N ALA A 23 -21.61 43.61 -21.30
CA ALA A 23 -22.23 43.32 -20.02
C ALA A 23 -21.59 44.24 -18.97
N LEU A 24 -22.34 45.25 -18.53
CA LEU A 24 -22.06 46.00 -17.31
C LEU A 24 -22.11 45.03 -16.12
N LEU A 25 -20.97 44.40 -15.83
CA LEU A 25 -20.72 43.73 -14.56
C LEU A 25 -20.69 44.82 -13.48
N VAL A 26 -21.78 44.90 -12.73
CA VAL A 26 -21.78 45.53 -11.41
C VAL A 26 -20.82 44.72 -10.54
N VAL A 27 -19.55 45.14 -10.52
CA VAL A 27 -18.55 44.64 -9.57
C VAL A 27 -18.92 45.24 -8.22
N GLY A 28 -19.88 44.60 -7.53
CA GLY A 28 -20.01 44.79 -6.10
C GLY A 28 -18.73 44.30 -5.41
N PRO A 29 -18.29 44.90 -4.30
CA PRO A 29 -17.16 44.40 -3.54
C PRO A 29 -17.48 42.95 -3.13
N LEU A 30 -16.80 42.00 -3.76
CA LEU A 30 -16.83 40.61 -3.36
C LEU A 30 -16.36 40.58 -1.89
N PRO A 31 -17.12 39.97 -0.97
CA PRO A 31 -16.64 39.77 0.39
C PRO A 31 -15.31 39.03 0.30
N THR A 32 -14.24 39.66 0.74
CA THR A 32 -12.91 39.05 0.80
C THR A 32 -13.01 37.81 1.69
N PRO A 33 -12.74 36.60 1.19
CA PRO A 33 -12.97 35.34 1.90
C PRO A 33 -12.04 35.12 3.12
N ALA A 34 -11.15 36.06 3.43
CA ALA A 34 -10.08 35.93 4.40
C ALA A 34 -10.57 35.46 5.80
N ALA A 35 -11.71 35.94 6.29
CA ALA A 35 -12.17 35.61 7.65
C ALA A 35 -12.79 34.21 7.79
N ALA A 36 -13.25 33.59 6.69
CA ALA A 36 -13.81 32.24 6.72
C ALA A 36 -12.72 31.16 6.71
N ASP A 37 -11.59 31.46 6.05
CA ASP A 37 -10.45 30.55 5.92
C ASP A 37 -9.71 30.38 7.26
N ASP A 38 -9.60 31.43 8.07
CA ASP A 38 -8.90 31.37 9.37
C ASP A 38 -9.59 30.41 10.35
N ARG A 39 -10.91 30.48 10.48
CA ARG A 39 -11.66 29.57 11.37
C ARG A 39 -11.58 28.12 10.93
N ALA A 40 -11.57 27.87 9.62
CA ALA A 40 -11.45 26.52 9.08
C ALA A 40 -10.04 25.96 9.31
N ALA A 41 -9.01 26.79 9.20
CA ALA A 41 -7.63 26.42 9.50
C ALA A 41 -7.43 26.11 10.99
N ASP A 42 -7.98 26.94 11.88
CA ASP A 42 -7.92 26.72 13.33
C ASP A 42 -8.65 25.43 13.74
N ALA A 43 -9.84 25.17 13.19
CA ALA A 43 -10.58 23.94 13.44
C ALA A 43 -9.81 22.69 12.96
N ALA A 44 -9.21 22.74 11.77
CA ALA A 44 -8.38 21.66 11.24
C ALA A 44 -7.16 21.40 12.14
N LEU A 45 -6.54 22.47 12.65
CA LEU A 45 -5.41 22.35 13.56
C LEU A 45 -5.80 21.67 14.88
N VAL A 46 -6.88 22.13 15.53
CA VAL A 46 -7.38 21.54 16.78
C VAL A 46 -7.72 20.06 16.56
N PHE A 47 -8.37 19.75 15.44
CA PHE A 47 -8.69 18.38 15.06
C PHE A 47 -7.43 17.51 14.92
N CYS A 48 -6.44 17.94 14.14
CA CYS A 48 -5.20 17.18 13.91
C CYS A 48 -4.34 17.00 15.16
N LEU A 49 -4.41 17.92 16.13
CA LEU A 49 -3.65 17.84 17.39
C LEU A 49 -4.38 17.09 18.52
N SER A 50 -5.63 16.69 18.33
CA SER A 50 -6.37 15.89 19.31
C SER A 50 -5.72 14.52 19.52
N SER A 51 -5.78 13.99 20.75
CA SER A 51 -5.14 12.72 21.15
C SER A 51 -5.52 11.57 20.21
N ASP A 52 -6.78 11.54 19.78
CA ASP A 52 -7.33 10.46 18.96
C ASP A 52 -6.84 10.51 17.51
N GLN A 53 -6.46 11.71 17.04
CA GLN A 53 -6.01 11.93 15.66
C GLN A 53 -4.49 11.87 15.52
N ARG A 54 -3.73 12.01 16.62
CA ARG A 54 -2.26 12.00 16.59
C ARG A 54 -1.67 10.76 15.89
N PRO A 55 -2.07 9.51 16.19
CA PRO A 55 -1.54 8.34 15.47
C PRO A 55 -1.86 8.36 13.97
N ARG A 56 -3.06 8.84 13.60
CA ARG A 56 -3.48 8.96 12.20
C ARG A 56 -2.74 10.06 11.46
N LEU A 57 -2.38 11.15 12.14
CA LEU A 57 -1.56 12.22 11.59
C LEU A 57 -0.12 11.72 11.33
N VAL A 58 0.44 10.92 12.25
CA VAL A 58 1.73 10.25 12.08
C VAL A 58 1.70 9.33 10.86
N GLU A 59 0.68 8.48 10.76
CA GLU A 59 0.48 7.60 9.61
C GLU A 59 0.37 8.39 8.30
N ALA A 60 -0.42 9.46 8.27
CA ALA A 60 -0.55 10.33 7.10
C ALA A 60 0.79 10.95 6.68
N ALA A 61 1.59 11.42 7.64
CA ALA A 61 2.92 11.98 7.37
C ALA A 61 3.87 10.93 6.77
N VAL A 62 3.85 9.70 7.29
CA VAL A 62 4.65 8.57 6.80
C VAL A 62 4.22 8.14 5.40
N VAL A 63 2.91 7.99 5.17
CA VAL A 63 2.35 7.60 3.86
C VAL A 63 2.66 8.64 2.78
N LEU A 64 2.66 9.93 3.14
CA LEU A 64 3.04 11.01 2.23
C LEU A 64 4.56 11.16 2.03
N GLY A 65 5.37 10.37 2.75
CA GLY A 65 6.83 10.45 2.70
C GLY A 65 7.40 11.73 3.29
N LEU A 66 6.66 12.39 4.19
CA LEU A 66 7.08 13.64 4.85
C LEU A 66 7.91 13.39 6.12
N ALA A 67 7.81 12.18 6.67
CA ALA A 67 8.52 11.75 7.87
C ALA A 67 8.63 10.22 7.91
N HIS A 68 9.45 9.70 8.81
CA HIS A 68 9.53 8.26 9.12
C HIS A 68 8.84 7.97 10.47
N PRO A 69 8.44 6.71 10.73
CA PRO A 69 7.95 6.31 12.04
C PRO A 69 8.99 6.63 13.13
N GLY A 70 8.55 7.25 14.22
CA GLY A 70 9.38 7.52 15.39
C GLY A 70 9.53 6.30 16.30
N SER A 71 10.13 6.52 17.47
CA SER A 71 10.30 5.46 18.48
C SER A 71 8.99 5.08 19.20
N ALA A 72 7.97 5.93 19.12
CA ALA A 72 6.65 5.73 19.72
C ALA A 72 5.54 6.07 18.71
N PRO A 73 4.29 5.59 18.91
CA PRO A 73 3.18 5.78 17.97
C PRO A 73 2.78 7.24 17.69
N ASP A 74 3.11 8.17 18.59
CA ASP A 74 2.84 9.61 18.47
C ASP A 74 4.10 10.44 18.13
N ARG A 75 5.16 9.76 17.69
CA ARG A 75 6.44 10.37 17.34
C ARG A 75 6.82 10.11 15.89
N LEU A 76 7.58 11.04 15.34
CA LEU A 76 8.01 11.06 13.95
C LEU A 76 9.52 11.28 13.89
N ALA A 77 10.20 10.49 13.08
CA ALA A 77 11.61 10.68 12.77
C ALA A 77 11.77 11.57 11.52
N THR A 78 12.40 12.73 11.70
CA THR A 78 12.75 13.69 10.63
C THR A 78 14.20 14.11 10.79
N ASP A 79 14.96 14.09 9.69
CA ASP A 79 16.41 14.32 9.69
C ASP A 79 17.18 13.43 10.68
N GLY A 80 16.73 12.19 10.84
CA GLY A 80 17.29 11.23 11.80
C GLY A 80 17.00 11.55 13.28
N GLN A 81 16.21 12.58 13.57
CA GLN A 81 15.80 12.94 14.93
C GLN A 81 14.35 12.54 15.19
N ASP A 82 14.14 11.88 16.33
CA ASP A 82 12.82 11.51 16.82
C ASP A 82 12.15 12.71 17.51
N ARG A 83 11.01 13.16 16.97
CA ARG A 83 10.32 14.38 17.37
C ARG A 83 8.88 14.08 17.76
N THR A 84 8.36 14.85 18.72
CA THR A 84 6.90 14.89 18.94
C THR A 84 6.21 15.63 17.80
N ILE A 85 4.90 15.45 17.65
CA ILE A 85 4.10 16.15 16.63
C ILE A 85 4.22 17.68 16.78
N GLU A 86 4.31 18.21 18.00
CA GLU A 86 4.48 19.65 18.26
C GLU A 86 5.85 20.15 17.79
N GLN A 87 6.90 19.38 18.09
CA GLN A 87 8.27 19.70 17.67
C GLN A 87 8.42 19.60 16.15
N TRP A 88 7.76 18.62 15.54
CA TRP A 88 7.71 18.49 14.09
C TRP A 88 6.95 19.66 13.46
N ARG A 89 5.77 20.03 13.98
CA ARG A 89 5.00 21.19 13.52
C ARG A 89 5.78 22.51 13.58
N SER A 90 6.54 22.74 14.66
CA SER A 90 7.31 23.98 14.81
C SER A 90 8.49 24.07 13.84
N SER A 91 9.14 22.93 13.55
CA SER A 91 10.31 22.86 12.66
C SER A 91 9.96 22.63 11.18
N HIS A 92 8.83 21.98 10.89
CA HIS A 92 8.40 21.53 9.56
C HIS A 92 6.93 21.91 9.30
N ARG A 93 6.60 23.19 9.50
CA ARG A 93 5.22 23.69 9.45
C ARG A 93 4.49 23.33 8.14
N ALA A 94 5.15 23.48 6.99
CA ALA A 94 4.53 23.20 5.69
C ALA A 94 4.16 21.71 5.51
N ASP A 95 5.00 20.81 6.01
CA ASP A 95 4.77 19.36 5.93
C ASP A 95 3.68 18.93 6.91
N PHE A 96 3.67 19.51 8.12
CA PHE A 96 2.56 19.34 9.05
C PHE A 96 1.22 19.78 8.43
N ASP A 97 1.17 20.98 7.84
CA ASP A 97 -0.05 21.51 7.22
C ASP A 97 -0.50 20.65 6.02
N ARG A 98 0.45 20.02 5.32
CA ARG A 98 0.16 19.06 4.23
C ARG A 98 -0.41 17.75 4.77
N ALA A 99 0.20 17.16 5.80
CA ALA A 99 -0.30 15.93 6.43
C ALA A 99 -1.68 16.14 7.09
N CYS A 100 -1.86 17.25 7.81
CA CYS A 100 -3.13 17.58 8.47
C CYS A 100 -4.27 17.78 7.45
N ARG A 101 -4.02 18.49 6.33
CA ARG A 101 -5.02 18.60 5.25
C ARG A 101 -5.37 17.25 4.63
N ALA A 102 -4.39 16.37 4.46
CA ALA A 102 -4.64 15.03 3.94
C ALA A 102 -5.53 14.21 4.90
N LEU A 103 -5.25 14.28 6.21
CA LEU A 103 -6.04 13.62 7.25
C LEU A 103 -7.49 14.14 7.31
N VAL A 104 -7.67 15.46 7.36
CA VAL A 104 -9.01 16.09 7.36
C VAL A 104 -9.77 15.74 6.08
N GLY A 105 -9.08 15.71 4.94
CA GLY A 105 -9.64 15.26 3.67
C GLY A 105 -10.15 13.82 3.73
N ALA A 106 -9.33 12.90 4.26
CA ALA A 106 -9.69 11.50 4.41
C ALA A 106 -10.94 11.31 5.30
N GLN A 107 -11.03 12.03 6.42
CA GLN A 107 -12.15 11.87 7.36
C GLN A 107 -13.49 12.40 6.82
N ARG A 108 -13.46 13.46 6.00
CA ARG A 108 -14.68 13.95 5.30
C ARG A 108 -15.24 12.92 4.34
N HIS A 109 -14.41 12.02 3.81
CA HIS A 109 -14.85 10.92 2.96
C HIS A 109 -15.52 9.78 3.74
N GLU A 110 -15.23 9.60 5.03
CA GLU A 110 -15.86 8.59 5.88
C GLU A 110 -17.24 9.04 6.40
N THR A 111 -17.42 10.35 6.59
CA THR A 111 -18.64 10.94 7.17
C THR A 111 -19.66 11.42 6.14
N GLY A 112 -19.31 11.46 4.84
CA GLY A 112 -20.14 11.99 3.77
C GLY A 112 -20.63 10.94 2.77
N SER A 113 -21.62 10.11 3.14
CA SER A 113 -22.44 9.35 2.18
C SER A 113 -23.94 9.39 2.49
N SER A 114 -24.43 10.49 3.05
CA SER A 114 -25.86 10.71 3.30
C SER A 114 -26.18 12.19 3.09
N THR A 115 -26.31 12.60 1.83
CA THR A 115 -26.97 13.87 1.49
C THR A 115 -28.32 13.53 0.88
N GLU A 116 -29.33 13.41 1.75
CA GLU A 116 -30.72 13.52 1.33
C GLU A 116 -30.98 14.96 0.85
N GLN A 117 -31.32 15.06 -0.43
CA GLN A 117 -32.51 15.74 -0.93
C GLN A 117 -32.78 17.17 -0.41
N SER A 118 -32.33 18.16 -1.18
CA SER A 118 -33.10 19.39 -1.40
C SER A 118 -33.08 19.75 -2.89
N ASN A 119 -34.25 19.57 -3.52
CA ASN A 119 -34.50 19.79 -4.94
C ASN A 119 -34.49 21.29 -5.26
N GLY A 120 -33.76 21.73 -6.30
CA GLY A 120 -33.98 23.08 -6.85
C GLY A 120 -32.93 23.69 -7.79
N LEU A 121 -31.78 23.06 -8.06
CA LEU A 121 -30.66 23.70 -8.80
C LEU A 121 -30.00 22.78 -9.86
N LEU A 122 -30.80 21.93 -10.50
CA LEU A 122 -30.32 20.77 -11.29
C LEU A 122 -30.01 21.04 -12.77
N ALA A 123 -30.03 22.28 -13.25
CA ALA A 123 -29.82 22.58 -14.69
C ALA A 123 -28.43 23.14 -15.05
N LEU A 124 -27.63 23.63 -14.08
CA LEU A 124 -26.36 24.33 -14.35
C LEU A 124 -25.10 23.62 -13.83
N LEU A 125 -25.22 22.51 -13.09
CA LEU A 125 -24.08 21.84 -12.43
C LEU A 125 -23.63 20.51 -13.07
N VAL A 126 -24.16 20.17 -14.24
CA VAL A 126 -23.79 18.94 -14.95
C VAL A 126 -22.30 18.89 -15.35
N PRO A 127 -21.61 20.00 -15.72
CA PRO A 127 -20.18 19.93 -16.05
C PRO A 127 -19.24 19.78 -14.85
N ALA A 128 -19.67 20.24 -13.65
CA ALA A 128 -18.82 20.27 -12.45
C ALA A 128 -18.82 18.95 -11.65
N LEU A 129 -19.89 18.16 -11.74
CA LEU A 129 -19.99 16.85 -11.09
C LEU A 129 -19.12 15.77 -11.77
N LEU A 130 -18.82 15.91 -13.06
CA LEU A 130 -18.00 14.95 -13.81
C LEU A 130 -16.50 15.06 -13.48
N SER A 131 -16.00 16.25 -13.12
CA SER A 131 -14.59 16.45 -12.76
C SER A 131 -14.25 15.94 -11.35
N GLY A 132 -15.19 15.97 -10.40
CA GLY A 132 -15.00 15.41 -9.05
C GLY A 132 -14.94 13.88 -9.00
N ALA A 133 -15.78 13.20 -9.79
CA ALA A 133 -15.84 11.74 -9.83
C ALA A 133 -14.55 11.09 -10.39
N VAL A 134 -13.92 11.75 -11.37
CA VAL A 134 -12.65 11.29 -11.95
C VAL A 134 -11.50 11.41 -10.95
N GLY A 135 -11.43 12.52 -10.20
CA GLY A 135 -10.44 12.71 -9.13
C GLY A 135 -10.58 11.68 -7.99
N TRP A 136 -11.81 11.39 -7.56
CA TRP A 136 -12.08 10.34 -6.56
C TRP A 136 -11.65 8.94 -7.03
N PHE A 137 -11.91 8.62 -8.30
CA PHE A 137 -11.47 7.36 -8.89
C PHE A 137 -9.93 7.24 -8.88
N PHE A 138 -9.20 8.27 -9.30
CA PHE A 138 -7.73 8.23 -9.29
C PHE A 138 -7.13 8.17 -7.87
N SER A 139 -7.68 8.92 -6.91
CA SER A 139 -7.22 8.90 -5.52
C SER A 139 -7.48 7.55 -4.83
N ALA A 140 -8.66 6.96 -5.03
CA ALA A 140 -8.95 5.62 -4.53
C ALA A 140 -8.07 4.54 -5.20
N GLN A 141 -7.77 4.70 -6.51
CA GLN A 141 -6.85 3.81 -7.22
C GLN A 141 -5.41 3.95 -6.72
N LEU A 142 -4.96 5.16 -6.37
CA LEU A 142 -3.63 5.41 -5.81
C LEU A 142 -3.48 4.83 -4.40
N ALA A 143 -4.47 5.05 -3.52
CA ALA A 143 -4.46 4.47 -2.16
C ALA A 143 -4.46 2.93 -2.20
N THR A 144 -5.28 2.33 -3.08
CA THR A 144 -5.30 0.87 -3.25
C THR A 144 -4.05 0.32 -3.93
N ALA A 145 -3.41 1.07 -4.83
CA ALA A 145 -2.13 0.69 -5.43
C ALA A 145 -0.99 0.71 -4.40
N GLY A 146 -0.96 1.70 -3.51
CA GLY A 146 -0.02 1.79 -2.39
C GLY A 146 -0.14 0.59 -1.45
N ALA A 147 -1.36 0.32 -0.96
CA ALA A 147 -1.62 -0.81 -0.07
C ALA A 147 -1.21 -2.17 -0.68
N ARG A 148 -1.43 -2.36 -2.00
CA ARG A 148 -1.01 -3.58 -2.71
C ARG A 148 0.50 -3.73 -2.78
N ARG A 149 1.24 -2.65 -2.99
CA ARG A 149 2.72 -2.67 -3.00
C ARG A 149 3.25 -3.06 -1.62
N VAL A 150 2.76 -2.40 -0.57
CA VAL A 150 3.13 -2.71 0.82
C VAL A 150 2.84 -4.18 1.15
N GLN A 151 1.68 -4.70 0.76
CA GLN A 151 1.34 -6.11 1.00
C GLN A 151 2.24 -7.09 0.22
N ALA A 152 2.57 -6.77 -1.04
CA ALA A 152 3.48 -7.58 -1.84
C ALA A 152 4.91 -7.56 -1.28
N ASP A 153 5.38 -6.41 -0.82
CA ASP A 153 6.71 -6.27 -0.22
C ASP A 153 6.77 -6.96 1.16
N GLY A 154 5.70 -6.93 1.94
CA GLY A 154 5.56 -7.72 3.16
C GLY A 154 5.72 -9.22 2.92
N LEU A 155 5.06 -9.76 1.89
CA LEU A 155 5.22 -11.17 1.49
C LEU A 155 6.66 -11.49 1.10
N ARG A 156 7.31 -10.63 0.32
CA ARG A 156 8.72 -10.82 -0.10
C ARG A 156 9.66 -10.84 1.08
N THR A 157 9.52 -9.88 1.98
CA THR A 157 10.34 -9.75 3.19
C THR A 157 10.17 -10.97 4.08
N ALA A 158 8.93 -11.37 4.40
CA ALA A 158 8.66 -12.55 5.21
C ALA A 158 9.16 -13.84 4.54
N SER A 159 9.02 -13.97 3.22
CA SER A 159 9.53 -15.13 2.47
C SER A 159 11.04 -15.23 2.51
N ARG A 160 11.76 -14.12 2.32
CA ARG A 160 13.23 -14.09 2.41
C ARG A 160 13.70 -14.46 3.81
N ALA A 161 13.11 -13.84 4.84
CA ALA A 161 13.44 -14.12 6.23
C ALA A 161 13.24 -15.61 6.60
N PHE A 162 12.17 -16.24 6.10
CA PHE A 162 11.94 -17.68 6.29
C PHE A 162 12.97 -18.55 5.55
N VAL A 163 13.31 -18.23 4.29
CA VAL A 163 14.34 -18.95 3.54
C VAL A 163 15.70 -18.83 4.22
N ASP A 164 16.09 -17.62 4.64
CA ASP A 164 17.36 -17.36 5.30
C ASP A 164 17.48 -18.15 6.61
N ALA A 165 16.41 -18.15 7.42
CA ALA A 165 16.35 -18.95 8.64
C ALA A 165 16.43 -20.47 8.36
N GLY A 166 15.71 -20.96 7.35
CA GLY A 166 15.75 -22.35 6.93
C GLY A 166 17.13 -22.79 6.44
N GLU A 167 17.80 -21.96 5.65
CA GLU A 167 19.16 -22.23 5.19
C GLU A 167 20.18 -22.19 6.33
N ALA A 168 20.05 -21.25 7.26
CA ALA A 168 20.89 -21.18 8.45
C ALA A 168 20.75 -22.45 9.30
N PHE A 169 19.51 -22.89 9.53
CA PHE A 169 19.23 -24.13 10.25
C PHE A 169 19.82 -25.36 9.55
N VAL A 170 19.64 -25.49 8.24
CA VAL A 170 20.22 -26.59 7.44
C VAL A 170 21.75 -26.58 7.53
N ARG A 171 22.41 -25.41 7.48
CA ARG A 171 23.88 -25.32 7.67
C ARG A 171 24.29 -25.77 9.07
N GLN A 172 23.57 -25.35 10.11
CA GLN A 172 23.86 -25.76 11.49
C GLN A 172 23.68 -27.28 11.67
N GLN A 173 22.63 -27.88 11.10
CA GLN A 173 22.42 -29.34 11.13
C GLN A 173 23.54 -30.13 10.46
N GLN A 174 24.12 -29.60 9.36
CA GLN A 174 25.27 -30.22 8.71
C GLN A 174 26.56 -30.11 9.54
N GLN A 175 26.69 -29.06 10.36
CA GLN A 175 27.87 -28.79 11.19
C GLN A 175 27.76 -29.39 12.60
N ALA A 176 26.54 -29.71 13.06
CA ALA A 176 26.27 -30.22 14.38
C ALA A 176 27.07 -31.51 14.64
N ARG A 177 27.95 -31.45 15.65
CA ARG A 177 28.59 -32.62 16.22
C ARG A 177 27.56 -33.36 17.09
N THR A 178 27.67 -34.68 17.13
CA THR A 178 26.76 -35.57 17.86
C THR A 178 26.45 -35.06 19.26
N GLY A 179 25.17 -34.83 19.57
CA GLY A 179 24.68 -34.67 20.94
C GLY A 179 23.74 -33.51 21.23
N LEU A 180 23.75 -32.41 20.46
CA LEU A 180 22.86 -31.26 20.73
C LEU A 180 22.18 -30.75 19.45
N PRO A 181 20.83 -30.72 19.39
CA PRO A 181 20.10 -30.13 18.26
C PRO A 181 20.46 -28.66 18.11
N PRO A 182 20.65 -28.16 16.87
CA PRO A 182 20.59 -26.73 16.66
C PRO A 182 19.20 -26.22 17.04
N ASP A 183 19.16 -25.01 17.56
CA ASP A 183 17.93 -24.32 17.90
C ASP A 183 17.08 -24.05 16.64
N ASP A 184 15.81 -24.43 16.67
CA ASP A 184 14.85 -24.27 15.59
C ASP A 184 13.86 -23.11 15.81
N GLU A 185 13.98 -22.35 16.91
CA GLU A 185 13.08 -21.25 17.28
C GLU A 185 12.97 -20.19 16.16
N ALA A 186 14.10 -19.81 15.56
CA ALA A 186 14.12 -18.84 14.47
C ALA A 186 13.32 -19.32 13.25
N VAL A 187 13.42 -20.61 12.92
CA VAL A 187 12.68 -21.21 11.81
C VAL A 187 11.17 -21.19 12.07
N HIS A 188 10.74 -21.59 13.27
CA HIS A 188 9.32 -21.60 13.64
C HIS A 188 8.73 -20.20 13.66
N THR A 189 9.45 -19.23 14.22
CA THR A 189 9.03 -17.82 14.27
C THR A 189 8.83 -17.27 12.86
N ARG A 190 9.82 -17.43 11.96
CA ARG A 190 9.70 -16.93 10.58
C ARG A 190 8.64 -17.68 9.76
N ARG A 191 8.44 -18.97 10.02
CA ARG A 191 7.34 -19.74 9.43
C ARG A 191 5.98 -19.17 9.81
N ALA A 192 5.77 -18.87 11.10
CA ALA A 192 4.53 -18.31 11.60
C ALA A 192 4.25 -16.91 11.04
N GLU A 193 5.26 -16.04 10.98
CA GLU A 193 5.16 -14.70 10.37
C GLU A 193 4.75 -14.76 8.88
N LEU A 194 5.38 -15.64 8.11
CA LEU A 194 5.04 -15.84 6.70
C LEU A 194 3.63 -16.41 6.53
N ALA A 195 3.24 -17.39 7.35
CA ALA A 195 1.89 -17.93 7.35
C ALA A 195 0.84 -16.85 7.66
N ALA A 196 1.09 -15.99 8.66
CA ALA A 196 0.23 -14.87 9.00
C ALA A 196 0.06 -13.90 7.82
N THR A 197 1.16 -13.56 7.14
CA THR A 197 1.15 -12.67 5.98
C THR A 197 0.37 -13.27 4.79
N LEU A 198 0.56 -14.57 4.52
CA LEU A 198 -0.20 -15.31 3.50
C LEU A 198 -1.70 -15.37 3.84
N ASN A 199 -2.04 -15.56 5.12
CA ASN A 199 -3.42 -15.60 5.58
C ASN A 199 -4.10 -14.22 5.49
N GLN A 200 -3.38 -13.14 5.74
CA GLN A 200 -3.87 -11.77 5.52
C GLN A 200 -4.19 -11.52 4.04
N VAL A 201 -3.36 -12.03 3.11
CA VAL A 201 -3.64 -11.94 1.67
C VAL A 201 -4.86 -12.79 1.30
N ALA A 202 -4.99 -13.98 1.88
CA ALA A 202 -6.13 -14.86 1.66
C ALA A 202 -7.45 -14.29 2.19
N SER A 203 -7.42 -13.53 3.29
CA SER A 203 -8.62 -12.89 3.86
C SER A 203 -9.06 -11.70 3.02
N ALA A 204 -8.11 -10.88 2.55
CA ALA A 204 -8.36 -9.77 1.64
C ALA A 204 -8.86 -10.24 0.26
N ARG A 205 -8.50 -11.45 -0.17
CA ARG A 205 -8.83 -12.02 -1.50
C ARG A 205 -9.44 -13.40 -1.36
N ARG A 206 -10.66 -13.48 -0.83
CA ARG A 206 -11.37 -14.73 -0.51
C ARG A 206 -11.43 -15.77 -1.63
N TRP A 207 -11.43 -15.34 -2.90
CA TRP A 207 -11.50 -16.23 -4.07
C TRP A 207 -10.13 -16.76 -4.53
N TRP A 208 -9.02 -16.23 -4.00
CA TRP A 208 -7.67 -16.75 -4.26
C TRP A 208 -7.33 -17.89 -3.30
N ARG A 209 -7.32 -19.12 -3.85
CA ARG A 209 -6.94 -20.32 -3.10
C ARG A 209 -5.43 -20.46 -2.90
N MET A 210 -4.62 -19.82 -3.74
CA MET A 210 -3.16 -19.97 -3.75
C MET A 210 -2.49 -19.63 -2.41
N PRO A 211 -2.76 -18.48 -1.75
CA PRO A 211 -2.09 -18.14 -0.49
C PRO A 211 -2.44 -19.11 0.65
N ARG A 212 -3.69 -19.62 0.68
CA ARG A 212 -4.10 -20.66 1.66
C ARG A 212 -3.37 -21.97 1.45
N ARG A 213 -3.21 -22.39 0.18
CA ARG A 213 -2.44 -23.60 -0.16
C ARG A 213 -0.98 -23.45 0.28
N LEU A 214 -0.35 -22.31 0.01
CA LEU A 214 1.03 -22.04 0.43
C LEU A 214 1.18 -22.03 1.95
N SER A 215 0.24 -21.42 2.65
CA SER A 215 0.18 -21.44 4.12
C SER A 215 0.11 -22.87 4.65
N ALA A 216 -0.71 -23.73 4.06
CA ALA A 216 -0.75 -25.15 4.40
C ALA A 216 0.55 -25.90 4.06
N THR A 217 1.22 -25.56 2.96
CA THR A 217 2.51 -26.15 2.56
C THR A 217 3.63 -25.89 3.58
N LEU A 218 3.63 -24.74 4.27
CA LEU A 218 4.60 -24.43 5.33
C LEU A 218 4.61 -25.44 6.47
N TYR A 219 3.43 -25.99 6.78
CA TYR A 219 3.25 -27.01 7.82
C TYR A 219 3.13 -28.42 7.23
N GLY A 220 3.29 -28.55 5.91
CA GLY A 220 3.27 -29.83 5.22
C GLY A 220 4.55 -30.64 5.46
N PRO A 221 4.58 -31.91 5.04
CA PRO A 221 5.68 -32.82 5.32
C PRO A 221 7.06 -32.28 4.93
N GLN A 222 7.18 -31.56 3.80
CA GLN A 222 8.46 -31.09 3.26
C GLN A 222 9.07 -29.90 3.99
N LEU A 223 8.24 -28.93 4.42
CA LEU A 223 8.72 -27.68 5.04
C LEU A 223 8.42 -27.58 6.53
N GLY A 224 7.60 -28.49 7.07
CA GLY A 224 7.29 -28.64 8.48
C GLY A 224 8.21 -29.67 9.14
N PRO A 225 7.72 -30.89 9.46
CA PRO A 225 8.48 -31.92 10.18
C PRO A 225 9.82 -32.27 9.55
N ALA A 226 9.87 -32.42 8.22
CA ALA A 226 11.12 -32.81 7.55
C ALA A 226 12.24 -31.77 7.71
N MET A 227 11.90 -30.53 8.09
CA MET A 227 12.88 -29.47 8.29
C MET A 227 13.52 -29.55 9.67
N THR A 228 12.80 -29.96 10.72
CA THR A 228 13.27 -29.91 12.11
C THR A 228 13.50 -31.28 12.75
N GLU A 229 12.83 -32.33 12.29
CA GLU A 229 12.84 -33.66 12.91
C GLU A 229 13.79 -34.64 12.22
N ASP A 230 14.17 -35.72 12.93
CA ASP A 230 14.89 -36.88 12.38
C ASP A 230 16.22 -36.58 11.66
N TRP A 231 16.95 -35.52 12.06
CA TRP A 231 18.29 -35.25 11.55
C TRP A 231 19.39 -36.07 12.23
N PHE A 232 19.18 -36.43 13.51
CA PHE A 232 20.18 -37.12 14.33
C PHE A 232 20.47 -38.56 13.94
N PRO A 233 19.48 -39.38 13.56
CA PRO A 233 19.74 -40.75 13.15
C PRO A 233 20.50 -40.86 11.82
N LEU A 234 20.57 -39.76 11.06
CA LEU A 234 21.12 -39.75 9.71
C LEU A 234 22.65 -39.66 9.71
N ASP A 235 23.28 -40.42 8.81
CA ASP A 235 24.69 -40.28 8.54
C ASP A 235 25.01 -38.97 7.79
N THR A 236 26.31 -38.70 7.55
CA THR A 236 26.74 -37.46 6.89
C THR A 236 26.24 -37.35 5.45
N ALA A 237 26.17 -38.45 4.70
CA ALA A 237 25.74 -38.47 3.30
C ALA A 237 24.22 -38.28 3.18
N GLU A 238 23.45 -38.92 4.07
CA GLU A 238 22.01 -38.74 4.20
C GLU A 238 21.66 -37.30 4.59
N ARG A 239 22.37 -36.72 5.58
CA ARG A 239 22.20 -35.31 5.95
C ARG A 239 22.48 -34.36 4.78
N ALA A 240 23.50 -34.63 3.97
CA ALA A 240 23.80 -33.82 2.77
C ALA A 240 22.69 -33.92 1.71
N THR A 241 22.15 -35.13 1.49
CA THR A 241 21.03 -35.37 0.57
C THR A 241 19.76 -34.66 1.03
N ARG A 242 19.44 -34.76 2.32
CA ARG A 242 18.29 -34.08 2.95
C ARG A 242 18.44 -32.56 2.88
N ALA A 243 19.62 -32.03 3.18
CA ALA A 243 19.92 -30.61 3.06
C ALA A 243 19.69 -30.08 1.63
N THR A 244 20.14 -30.83 0.61
CA THR A 244 19.94 -30.47 -0.80
C THR A 244 18.45 -30.48 -1.19
N THR A 245 17.72 -31.46 -0.69
CA THR A 245 16.27 -31.59 -0.90
C THR A 245 15.51 -30.42 -0.28
N LEU A 246 15.84 -30.07 0.97
CA LEU A 246 15.21 -28.95 1.69
C LEU A 246 15.53 -27.60 1.04
N ARG A 247 16.78 -27.34 0.64
CA ARG A 247 17.13 -26.11 -0.11
C ARG A 247 16.34 -25.98 -1.40
N SER A 248 16.19 -27.08 -2.14
CA SER A 248 15.38 -27.12 -3.37
C SER A 248 13.89 -26.89 -3.09
N ALA A 249 13.36 -27.38 -1.98
CA ALA A 249 11.99 -27.13 -1.54
C ALA A 249 11.78 -25.66 -1.14
N LEU A 250 12.70 -25.08 -0.35
CA LEU A 250 12.68 -23.66 0.04
C LEU A 250 12.72 -22.74 -1.19
N GLY A 251 13.61 -23.01 -2.15
CA GLY A 251 13.73 -22.22 -3.38
C GLY A 251 12.45 -22.26 -4.24
N ARG A 252 11.84 -23.45 -4.42
CA ARG A 252 10.56 -23.58 -5.12
C ARG A 252 9.43 -22.84 -4.41
N PHE A 253 9.35 -22.99 -3.09
CA PHE A 253 8.34 -22.32 -2.28
C PHE A 253 8.46 -20.80 -2.35
N ALA A 254 9.68 -20.26 -2.26
CA ALA A 254 9.93 -18.82 -2.41
C ALA A 254 9.51 -18.29 -3.79
N ALA A 255 9.75 -19.05 -4.85
CA ALA A 255 9.30 -18.69 -6.19
C ALA A 255 7.76 -18.65 -6.31
N GLU A 256 7.04 -19.59 -5.67
CA GLU A 256 5.58 -19.56 -5.61
C GLU A 256 5.05 -18.36 -4.80
N VAL A 257 5.69 -18.01 -3.68
CA VAL A 257 5.34 -16.80 -2.90
C VAL A 257 5.59 -15.53 -3.72
N GLU A 258 6.68 -15.44 -4.47
CA GLU A 258 6.95 -14.30 -5.36
C GLU A 258 5.90 -14.19 -6.48
N GLN A 259 5.40 -15.32 -7.00
CA GLN A 259 4.29 -15.30 -7.96
C GLN A 259 3.02 -14.70 -7.35
N VAL A 260 2.72 -15.03 -6.08
CA VAL A 260 1.62 -14.41 -5.33
C VAL A 260 1.87 -12.93 -5.12
N ALA A 261 3.06 -12.52 -4.67
CA ALA A 261 3.42 -11.12 -4.45
C ALA A 261 3.27 -10.28 -5.74
N ARG A 262 3.80 -10.76 -6.87
CA ARG A 262 3.60 -10.12 -8.19
C ARG A 262 2.14 -10.01 -8.57
N SER A 263 1.35 -11.05 -8.28
CA SER A 263 -0.09 -11.03 -8.56
C SER A 263 -0.80 -10.01 -7.67
N VAL A 264 -0.48 -9.92 -6.38
CA VAL A 264 -1.04 -8.92 -5.45
C VAL A 264 -0.79 -7.51 -5.98
N GLN A 265 0.44 -7.25 -6.44
CA GLN A 265 0.88 -5.98 -6.98
C GLN A 265 0.19 -5.62 -8.31
N SER A 266 -0.06 -6.59 -9.21
CA SER A 266 -0.61 -6.36 -10.55
C SER A 266 -2.14 -6.42 -10.66
N SER A 267 -2.84 -7.02 -9.70
CA SER A 267 -4.31 -7.23 -9.74
C SER A 267 -5.18 -5.97 -9.69
N GLY A 268 -4.59 -4.78 -9.84
CA GLY A 268 -5.30 -3.50 -9.89
C GLY A 268 -5.82 -3.10 -11.25
N LEU A 269 -5.35 -3.74 -12.32
CA LEU A 269 -5.86 -3.44 -13.64
C LEU A 269 -7.30 -3.99 -13.75
N PRO A 270 -8.29 -3.15 -14.11
CA PRO A 270 -9.63 -3.63 -14.34
C PRO A 270 -9.55 -4.79 -15.33
N ARG A 271 -10.04 -5.97 -14.94
CA ARG A 271 -10.20 -7.12 -15.83
C ARG A 271 -11.24 -6.72 -16.88
N THR A 272 -10.84 -5.94 -17.88
CA THR A 272 -11.63 -5.68 -19.08
C THR A 272 -11.77 -7.02 -19.79
N ARG A 273 -12.89 -7.68 -19.47
CA ARG A 273 -13.58 -8.76 -20.18
C ARG A 273 -12.84 -9.24 -21.43
N MET A 274 -11.84 -10.09 -21.24
CA MET A 274 -11.28 -10.92 -22.30
C MET A 274 -11.83 -12.34 -22.14
N TRP A 275 -13.17 -12.45 -22.15
CA TRP A 275 -13.91 -13.71 -22.31
C TRP A 275 -15.18 -13.38 -23.11
N ARG A 276 -15.01 -13.18 -24.42
CA ARG A 276 -16.02 -13.60 -25.41
C ARG A 276 -15.42 -14.84 -26.08
N ARG A 277 -16.03 -15.99 -25.83
CA ARG A 277 -16.05 -17.12 -26.76
C ARG A 277 -17.50 -17.28 -27.19
#